data_AF-A0A2G9Y0M3-F1
#
_entry.id   AF-A0A2G9Y0M3-F1
#
_cell.length_a   1.000
_cell.length_b   1.000
_cell.length_c   1.000
_cell.angle_alpha   90.00
_cell.angle_beta   90.00
_cell.angle_gamma   90.00
#
_symmetry.space_group_name_H-M   'P 1'
#
loop_
_entity.id
_entity.type
_entity.pdbx_description
1 polymer ?
#
loop_
_entity_poly.entity_id
_entity_poly.type
_entity_poly.pdbx_seq_one_letter_code
_entity_poly.pdbx_strand_id
1 'polypeptide(L)'
;MIYLLPIILFLVGLFGVLVKRNLIKIIISVSIMDYALFLFLAMIGYRSEAMPPIEVKGIEYVKFVDPLPQALVLTAIVIGLATTALLVGIAIRIYQKYGTFDIEKIRRLKG
;
A
#
# COMPACT_ATOMS: atom_id res chain seq x y z
N MET A 1 -20.76 2.26 5.68
CA MET A 1 -19.98 1.43 6.62
C MET A 1 -18.70 0.89 5.99
N ILE A 2 -18.77 0.35 4.76
CA ILE A 2 -17.67 -0.38 4.10
C ILE A 2 -16.38 0.48 3.97
N TYR A 3 -16.50 1.79 3.69
CA TYR A 3 -15.35 2.69 3.53
C TYR A 3 -14.62 3.10 4.82
N LEU A 4 -15.18 2.85 6.02
CA LEU A 4 -14.52 3.24 7.28
C LEU A 4 -13.24 2.44 7.53
N LEU A 5 -13.26 1.15 7.18
CA LEU A 5 -12.12 0.26 7.39
C LEU A 5 -10.85 0.75 6.67
N PRO A 6 -10.84 1.01 5.34
CA PRO A 6 -9.64 1.50 4.67
C PRO A 6 -9.21 2.89 5.17
N ILE A 7 -10.15 3.76 5.55
CA ILE A 7 -9.80 5.08 6.11
C ILE A 7 -9.06 4.92 7.44
N ILE A 8 -9.55 4.07 8.35
CA ILE A 8 -8.88 3.80 9.62
C ILE A 8 -7.51 3.16 9.38
N LEU A 9 -7.42 2.19 8.46
CA LEU A 9 -6.16 1.52 8.14
C LEU A 9 -5.13 2.52 7.60
N PHE A 10 -5.56 3.45 6.75
CA PHE A 10 -4.72 4.52 6.22
C PHE A 10 -4.23 5.46 7.32
N LEU A 11 -5.10 5.85 8.25
CA LEU A 11 -4.72 6.68 9.41
C LEU A 11 -3.74 5.97 10.34
N VAL A 12 -3.88 4.66 10.54
CA VAL A 12 -2.92 3.85 11.31
C VAL A 12 -1.54 3.83 10.64
N GLY A 13 -1.50 3.64 9.32
CA GLY A 13 -0.26 3.72 8.55
C GLY A 13 0.38 5.11 8.63
N LEU A 14 -0.41 6.18 8.45
CA LEU A 14 0.05 7.56 8.55
C LEU A 14 0.62 7.88 9.94
N PHE A 15 -0.07 7.44 10.99
CA PHE A 15 0.41 7.58 12.36
C PHE A 15 1.74 6.84 12.58
N GLY A 16 1.89 5.64 12.01
CA GLY A 16 3.12 4.88 12.04
C GLY A 16 4.31 5.61 11.41
N VAL A 17 4.09 6.25 10.24
CA VAL A 17 5.11 7.06 9.55
C VAL A 17 5.55 8.26 10.39
N LEU A 18 4.61 8.95 11.03
CA LEU A 18 4.91 10.17 11.79
C LEU A 18 5.59 9.91 13.15
N VAL A 19 5.25 8.80 13.82
CA VAL A 19 5.67 8.55 15.20
C VAL A 19 6.89 7.63 15.28
N LYS A 20 7.06 6.69 14.35
CA LYS A 20 8.15 5.72 14.43
C LYS A 20 9.45 6.34 13.91
N ARG A 21 10.53 6.14 14.67
CA ARG A 21 11.88 6.63 14.33
C ARG A 21 12.74 5.60 13.60
N ASN A 22 12.35 4.33 13.67
CA ASN A 22 13.07 3.23 13.02
C ASN A 22 12.65 3.15 11.55
N LEU A 23 13.62 3.24 10.64
CA LEU A 23 13.43 3.19 9.19
C LEU A 23 12.58 1.99 8.74
N ILE A 24 12.81 0.80 9.27
CA ILE A 24 12.04 -0.41 8.90
C ILE A 24 10.57 -0.26 9.29
N LYS A 25 10.29 0.31 10.47
CA LYS A 25 8.90 0.55 10.91
C LYS A 25 8.20 1.58 10.04
N ILE A 26 8.92 2.58 9.53
CA ILE A 26 8.37 3.57 8.60
C ILE A 26 8.04 2.90 7.27
N ILE A 27 8.94 2.06 6.73
CA ILE A 27 8.69 1.33 5.47
C ILE A 27 7.42 0.46 5.60
N ILE A 28 7.30 -0.29 6.69
CA ILE A 28 6.08 -1.10 6.96
C ILE A 28 4.84 -0.22 7.06
N SER A 29 4.95 0.95 7.69
CA SER A 29 3.83 1.88 7.83
C SER A 29 3.37 2.44 6.48
N VAL A 30 4.31 2.73 5.57
CA VAL A 30 4.00 3.10 4.18
C VAL A 30 3.30 1.95 3.44
N SER A 31 3.79 0.71 3.58
CA SER A 31 3.13 -0.45 2.96
C SER A 31 1.69 -0.65 3.48
N ILE A 32 1.42 -0.40 4.76
CA ILE A 32 0.06 -0.43 5.32
C ILE A 32 -0.84 0.62 4.65
N MET A 33 -0.31 1.82 4.38
CA MET A 33 -1.06 2.87 3.65
C MET A 33 -1.38 2.44 2.21
N ASP A 34 -0.45 1.80 1.51
CA ASP A 34 -0.68 1.27 0.16
C ASP A 34 -1.80 0.22 0.15
N TYR A 35 -1.76 -0.74 1.08
CA TYR A 35 -2.82 -1.75 1.20
C TYR A 35 -4.18 -1.13 1.55
N ALA A 36 -4.21 -0.08 2.38
CA ALA A 36 -5.42 0.67 2.68
C ALA A 36 -6.03 1.32 1.42
N LEU A 37 -5.18 1.88 0.56
CA LEU A 37 -5.60 2.46 -0.72
C LEU A 37 -6.11 1.40 -1.70
N PHE A 38 -5.45 0.24 -1.78
CA PHE A 38 -5.91 -0.86 -2.63
C PHE A 38 -7.30 -1.35 -2.21
N LEU A 39 -7.49 -1.50 -0.89
CA LEU A 39 -8.80 -1.86 -0.33
C LEU A 39 -9.85 -0.80 -0.63
N PHE A 40 -9.51 0.49 -0.49
CA PHE A 40 -10.41 1.59 -0.81
C PHE A 40 -10.85 1.58 -2.28
N LEU A 41 -9.92 1.40 -3.22
CA LEU A 41 -10.21 1.31 -4.65
C LEU A 41 -11.07 0.08 -4.98
N ALA A 42 -10.75 -1.07 -4.38
CA ALA A 42 -11.55 -2.28 -4.55
C ALA A 42 -13.01 -2.10 -4.07
N MET A 43 -13.22 -1.36 -2.98
CA MET A 43 -14.54 -1.04 -2.46
C MET A 43 -15.33 -0.08 -3.36
N ILE A 44 -14.67 0.85 -4.06
CA ILE A 44 -15.32 1.74 -5.04
C ILE A 44 -15.85 0.93 -6.25
N GLY A 45 -15.08 -0.06 -6.71
CA GLY A 45 -15.46 -0.92 -7.83
C GLY A 45 -16.51 -1.99 -7.49
N TYR A 46 -16.81 -2.17 -6.21
CA TYR A 46 -17.72 -3.21 -5.75
C TYR A 46 -19.18 -2.86 -6.07
N ARG A 47 -19.86 -3.78 -6.77
CA ARG A 47 -21.31 -3.73 -6.97
C ARG A 47 -21.94 -5.01 -6.44
N SER A 48 -23.04 -4.86 -5.71
CA SER A 48 -23.81 -6.00 -5.19
C SER A 48 -24.39 -6.81 -6.34
N GLU A 49 -24.36 -8.15 -6.21
CA GLU A 49 -24.86 -9.12 -7.21
C GLU A 49 -24.15 -9.09 -8.57
N ALA A 50 -22.93 -8.55 -8.63
CA ALA A 50 -22.17 -8.47 -9.86
C ALA A 50 -21.13 -9.60 -9.98
N MET A 51 -20.98 -10.16 -11.17
CA MET A 51 -19.96 -11.16 -11.50
C MET A 51 -18.58 -10.52 -11.72
N PRO A 52 -17.49 -11.27 -11.50
CA PRO A 52 -16.14 -10.85 -11.91
C PRO A 52 -16.11 -10.48 -13.40
N PRO A 53 -15.33 -9.46 -13.82
CA PRO A 53 -15.32 -8.95 -15.19
C PRO A 53 -14.50 -9.88 -16.10
N ILE A 54 -14.95 -11.12 -16.21
CA ILE A 54 -14.36 -12.19 -16.99
C ILE A 54 -15.45 -12.72 -17.92
N GLU A 55 -15.29 -12.53 -19.21
CA GLU A 55 -16.23 -13.07 -20.19
C GLU A 55 -16.13 -14.60 -20.25
N VAL A 56 -17.24 -15.27 -19.98
CA VAL A 56 -17.37 -16.72 -20.09
C VAL A 56 -18.37 -17.02 -21.21
N LYS A 57 -17.96 -17.83 -22.19
CA LYS A 57 -18.83 -18.24 -23.30
C LYS A 57 -20.10 -18.93 -22.76
N GLY A 58 -21.28 -18.43 -23.17
CA GLY A 58 -22.59 -19.00 -22.79
C GLY A 58 -23.35 -18.24 -21.70
N ILE A 59 -22.85 -17.10 -21.23
CA ILE A 59 -23.50 -16.25 -20.23
C ILE A 59 -23.78 -14.88 -20.86
N GLU A 60 -25.02 -14.60 -21.25
CA GLU A 60 -25.37 -13.41 -22.06
C GLU A 60 -25.63 -12.12 -21.26
N TYR A 61 -26.08 -12.20 -20.01
CA TYR A 61 -26.46 -10.99 -19.26
C TYR A 61 -26.20 -11.13 -17.77
N VAL A 62 -25.02 -10.66 -17.34
CA VAL A 62 -24.75 -10.50 -15.90
C VAL A 62 -24.16 -9.13 -15.66
N LYS A 63 -24.60 -8.48 -14.58
CA LYS A 63 -23.96 -7.25 -14.10
C LYS A 63 -22.52 -7.60 -13.75
N PHE A 64 -21.54 -6.94 -14.36
CA PHE A 64 -20.13 -7.08 -13.98
C PHE A 64 -19.74 -6.03 -12.95
N VAL A 65 -18.80 -6.35 -12.06
CA VAL A 65 -18.11 -5.33 -11.26
C VAL A 65 -17.27 -4.45 -12.16
N ASP A 66 -17.00 -3.22 -11.74
CA ASP A 66 -16.22 -2.28 -12.54
C ASP A 66 -14.78 -2.81 -12.70
N PRO A 67 -14.28 -3.05 -13.92
CA PRO A 67 -12.92 -3.51 -14.14
C PRO A 67 -11.87 -2.41 -13.94
N LEU A 68 -12.25 -1.12 -13.98
CA LEU A 68 -11.31 -0.02 -13.91
C LEU A 68 -10.54 0.02 -12.58
N PRO A 69 -11.17 -0.09 -11.40
CA PRO A 69 -10.45 -0.13 -10.14
C PRO A 69 -9.52 -1.35 -10.01
N GLN A 70 -9.88 -2.49 -10.63
CA GLN A 70 -9.04 -3.69 -10.60
C GLN A 70 -7.74 -3.48 -11.39
N ALA A 71 -7.83 -2.90 -12.59
CA ALA A 71 -6.65 -2.58 -13.40
C ALA A 71 -5.74 -1.53 -12.72
N LEU A 72 -6.33 -0.52 -12.08
CA LEU A 72 -5.60 0.49 -11.32
C LEU A 72 -4.84 -0.12 -10.14
N VAL A 73 -5.49 -0.99 -9.36
CA VAL A 73 -4.86 -1.65 -8.20
C VAL A 73 -3.74 -2.59 -8.65
N LEU A 74 -3.92 -3.36 -9.73
CA LEU A 74 -2.87 -4.25 -10.23
C LEU A 74 -1.59 -3.48 -10.59
N THR A 75 -1.74 -2.32 -11.25
CA THR A 75 -0.61 -1.43 -11.58
C THR A 75 0.03 -0.85 -10.32
N ALA A 76 -0.79 -0.40 -9.37
CA ALA A 76 -0.32 0.18 -8.13
C ALA A 76 0.42 -0.83 -7.23
N ILE A 77 0.04 -2.12 -7.25
CA ILE A 77 0.75 -3.18 -6.53
C ILE A 77 2.18 -3.34 -7.04
N VAL A 78 2.37 -3.34 -8.37
CA VAL A 78 3.71 -3.47 -8.97
C VAL A 78 4.60 -2.28 -8.61
N ILE A 79 4.04 -1.06 -8.68
CA ILE A 79 4.74 0.17 -8.30
C ILE A 79 5.09 0.14 -6.80
N GLY A 80 4.14 -0.21 -5.94
CA GLY A 80 4.35 -0.30 -4.49
C GLY A 80 5.41 -1.32 -4.10
N LEU A 81 5.48 -2.45 -4.81
CA LEU A 81 6.53 -3.45 -4.59
C LEU A 81 7.91 -2.92 -5.02
N ALA A 82 7.99 -2.24 -6.16
CA ALA A 82 9.24 -1.64 -6.64
C ALA A 82 9.75 -0.53 -5.70
N THR A 83 8.86 0.36 -5.24
CA THR A 83 9.22 1.43 -4.29
C THR A 83 9.61 0.86 -2.93
N THR A 84 8.90 -0.15 -2.42
CA THR A 84 9.26 -0.83 -1.17
C THR A 84 10.63 -1.50 -1.27
N ALA A 85 10.92 -2.20 -2.37
CA ALA A 85 12.23 -2.80 -2.61
C ALA A 85 13.35 -1.74 -2.62
N LEU A 86 13.11 -0.60 -3.26
CA LEU A 86 14.05 0.53 -3.27
C LEU A 86 14.27 1.07 -1.85
N LEU A 87 13.20 1.30 -1.07
CA LEU A 87 13.30 1.78 0.31
C LEU A 87 14.09 0.82 1.20
N VAL A 88 13.86 -0.49 1.07
CA VAL A 88 14.62 -1.51 1.79
C VAL A 88 16.09 -1.50 1.37
N GLY A 89 16.38 -1.40 0.06
CA GLY A 89 17.76 -1.27 -0.43
C GLY A 89 18.48 -0.04 0.12
N ILE A 90 17.78 1.09 0.22
CA ILE A 90 18.30 2.31 0.86
C ILE A 90 18.52 2.08 2.36
N ALA A 91 17.58 1.44 3.06
CA ALA A 91 17.71 1.14 4.48
C ALA A 91 18.94 0.26 4.77
N ILE A 92 19.21 -0.74 3.93
CA ILE A 92 20.41 -1.58 4.02
C ILE A 92 21.68 -0.74 3.84
N ARG A 93 21.75 0.12 2.83
CA ARG A 93 22.91 1.01 2.62
C ARG A 93 23.13 1.98 3.78
N ILE A 94 22.06 2.54 4.34
CA ILE A 94 22.13 3.41 5.51
C ILE A 94 22.68 2.64 6.72
N TYR A 95 22.21 1.42 6.95
CA TYR A 95 22.69 0.59 8.03
C TYR A 95 24.18 0.23 7.87
N GLN A 96 24.62 -0.10 6.66
CA GLN A 96 26.05 -0.35 6.39
C GLN A 96 26.93 0.87 6.68
N LYS A 97 26.42 2.09 6.44
CA LYS A 97 27.19 3.32 6.65
C LYS A 97 27.18 3.81 8.10
N TYR A 98 26.03 3.73 8.80
CA TYR A 98 25.84 4.35 10.12
C TYR A 98 25.62 3.34 11.26
N GLY A 99 25.50 2.05 10.96
CA GLY A 99 25.29 0.99 11.94
C GLY A 99 23.94 1.05 12.68
N THR A 100 23.00 1.89 12.22
CA THR A 100 21.72 2.09 12.92
C THR A 100 20.58 2.36 11.95
N PHE A 101 19.39 1.90 12.31
CA PHE A 101 18.13 2.18 11.61
C PHE A 101 17.36 3.37 12.23
N ASP A 102 17.94 4.02 13.25
CA ASP A 102 17.32 5.16 13.92
C ASP A 102 17.66 6.47 13.21
N ILE A 103 16.64 7.12 12.67
CA ILE A 103 16.77 8.36 11.90
C ILE A 103 17.36 9.49 12.74
N GLU A 104 17.05 9.56 14.04
CA GLU A 104 17.56 10.62 14.89
C GLU A 104 19.08 10.48 15.11
N LYS A 105 19.55 9.24 15.29
CA LYS A 105 20.99 8.96 15.41
C LYS A 105 21.74 9.27 14.12
N ILE A 106 21.16 8.91 12.97
CA ILE A 106 21.75 9.25 11.65
C ILE A 106 21.87 10.76 11.47
N ARG A 107 20.87 11.54 11.90
CA ARG A 107 20.90 13.01 11.80
C ARG A 107 22.01 13.62 12.65
N ARG A 108 22.29 13.07 13.83
CA ARG A 108 23.37 13.56 14.73
C ARG A 108 24.78 13.20 14.26
N LEU A 109 24.93 12.17 13.42
CA LEU A 109 26.21 11.76 12.83
C LEU A 109 26.56 12.56 11.56
N LYS A 110 25.64 13.37 11.05
CA LYS A 110 25.92 14.41 10.04
C LYS A 110 26.44 15.65 10.77
N GLY A 111 27.66 15.55 11.29
CA GLY A 111 28.53 16.70 11.60
C GLY A 111 29.40 16.98 10.39
#